data_AF-A0A4Q3RS60-F1
#
_entry.id   AF-A0A4Q3RS60-F1
#
_cell.length_a   1.000
_cell.length_b   1.000
_cell.length_c   1.000
_cell.angle_alpha   90.00
_cell.angle_beta   90.00
_cell.angle_gamma   90.00
#
_symmetry.space_group_name_H-M   'P 1'
#
loop_
_entity.id
_entity.type
_entity.pdbx_description
1 polymer ?
#
loop_
_entity_poly.entity_id
_entity_poly.type
_entity_poly.pdbx_seq_one_letter_code
_entity_poly.pdbx_strand_id
1 'polypeptide(L)'
;MEEKIFDISFDYNGMHYKGWVNPSGKKNDGVPVSFHVVLNDIFFGNLSFNQGKWINSEDRPDELTTLSGEHIESYLKSTEGRQ
;
A
#
# COMPACT_ATOMS: atom_id res chain seq x y z
N MET A 1 11.59 -15.61 2.05
CA MET A 1 10.31 -15.57 1.32
C MET A 1 9.64 -14.29 1.77
N GLU A 2 9.40 -13.35 0.86
CA GLU A 2 8.72 -12.10 1.18
C GLU A 2 7.25 -12.43 1.52
N GLU A 3 6.85 -12.24 2.78
CA GLU A 3 5.51 -12.56 3.25
C GLU A 3 4.53 -11.53 2.70
N LYS A 4 3.74 -11.91 1.69
CA LYS A 4 2.58 -11.14 1.27
C LYS A 4 1.70 -10.89 2.49
N ILE A 5 1.39 -9.64 2.81
CA ILE A 5 0.55 -9.33 3.97
C ILE A 5 -0.91 -9.36 3.59
N PHE A 6 -1.31 -8.76 2.47
CA PHE A 6 -2.70 -8.74 2.05
C PHE A 6 -2.88 -8.44 0.56
N ASP A 7 -4.03 -8.86 0.03
CA ASP A 7 -4.49 -8.52 -1.32
C ASP A 7 -5.19 -7.15 -1.31
N ILE A 8 -5.00 -6.37 -2.37
CA ILE A 8 -5.64 -5.08 -2.58
C ILE A 8 -6.46 -5.13 -3.88
N SER A 9 -7.65 -4.55 -3.87
CA SER A 9 -8.46 -4.40 -5.09
C SER A 9 -9.36 -3.18 -5.00
N PHE A 10 -9.40 -2.38 -6.05
CA PHE A 10 -10.24 -1.18 -6.14
C PHE A 10 -10.46 -0.75 -7.59
N ASP A 11 -11.48 0.06 -7.83
CA ASP A 11 -11.76 0.65 -9.14
C ASP A 11 -11.21 2.07 -9.23
N TYR A 12 -10.54 2.39 -10.33
CA TYR A 12 -10.06 3.75 -10.61
C TYR A 12 -10.12 4.02 -12.12
N ASN A 13 -10.73 5.15 -12.52
CA ASN A 13 -10.89 5.56 -13.92
C ASN A 13 -11.48 4.46 -14.83
N GLY A 14 -12.48 3.72 -14.33
CA GLY A 14 -13.14 2.65 -15.08
C GLY A 14 -12.32 1.37 -15.25
N MET A 15 -11.14 1.29 -14.62
CA MET A 15 -10.31 0.09 -14.57
C MET A 15 -10.36 -0.53 -13.18
N HIS A 16 -10.56 -1.84 -13.13
CA HIS A 16 -10.43 -2.62 -11.91
C HIS A 16 -8.95 -2.97 -11.68
N TYR A 17 -8.39 -2.49 -10.58
CA TYR A 17 -7.05 -2.83 -10.15
C TYR A 17 -7.12 -3.96 -9.12
N LYS A 18 -6.29 -4.99 -9.30
CA LYS A 18 -6.10 -6.06 -8.33
C LYS A 18 -4.63 -6.29 -8.10
N GLY A 19 -4.23 -6.51 -6.86
CA GLY A 19 -2.84 -6.55 -6.48
C GLY A 19 -2.60 -7.15 -5.12
N TRP A 20 -1.37 -6.99 -4.65
CA TRP A 20 -0.96 -7.39 -3.32
C TRP A 20 0.05 -6.40 -2.76
N VAL A 21 0.13 -6.37 -1.43
CA VAL A 21 0.99 -5.48 -0.69
C VAL A 21 1.86 -6.27 0.29
N ASN A 22 3.13 -5.87 0.38
CA ASN A 22 4.09 -6.42 1.33
C ASN A 22 4.87 -5.28 1.99
N PRO A 23 4.93 -5.16 3.33
CA PRO A 23 5.79 -4.19 3.97
C PRO A 23 7.25 -4.46 3.66
N SER A 24 7.97 -3.39 3.40
CA SER A 24 9.43 -3.41 3.50
C SER A 24 9.84 -3.75 4.93
N GLY A 25 10.94 -4.50 5.09
CA GLY A 25 11.43 -4.96 6.40
C GLY A 25 11.85 -3.85 7.37
N LYS A 26 11.86 -2.57 6.97
CA LYS A 26 12.16 -1.44 7.85
C LYS A 26 10.87 -0.98 8.54
N LYS A 27 10.84 -1.10 9.87
CA LYS A 27 9.77 -0.61 10.74
C LYS A 27 10.27 0.62 11.50
N ASN A 28 9.40 1.62 11.68
CA ASN A 28 9.61 2.72 12.62
C ASN A 28 8.46 2.65 13.62
N ASP A 29 8.78 2.54 14.92
CA ASP A 29 7.81 2.37 16.01
C ASP A 29 6.77 1.24 15.77
N GLY A 30 7.19 0.15 15.12
CA GLY A 30 6.34 -1.01 14.82
C GLY A 30 5.54 -0.92 13.52
N VAL A 31 5.45 0.26 12.90
CA VAL A 31 4.78 0.49 11.62
C VAL A 31 5.77 0.33 10.47
N PRO A 32 5.46 -0.43 9.41
CA PRO A 32 6.30 -0.49 8.23
C PRO A 32 6.50 0.89 7.60
N VAL A 33 7.75 1.27 7.39
CA VAL A 33 8.12 2.59 6.83
C VAL A 33 7.77 2.69 5.35
N SER A 34 7.73 1.55 4.66
CA SER A 34 7.26 1.49 3.29
C SER A 34 6.63 0.15 2.96
N PHE A 35 5.81 0.11 1.91
CA PHE A 35 5.05 -1.02 1.43
C PHE A 35 5.32 -1.21 -0.06
N HIS A 36 5.85 -2.37 -0.42
CA HIS A 36 5.94 -2.82 -1.80
C HIS A 36 4.53 -3.12 -2.31
N VAL A 37 4.12 -2.44 -3.38
CA VAL A 37 2.79 -2.59 -3.97
C VAL A 37 2.93 -3.07 -5.41
N VAL A 38 2.18 -4.12 -5.73
CA VAL A 38 2.00 -4.64 -7.08
C VAL A 38 0.54 -4.53 -7.46
N LEU A 39 0.24 -3.91 -8.60
CA LEU A 39 -1.11 -3.80 -9.15
C LEU A 39 -1.12 -4.37 -10.57
N ASN A 40 -2.09 -5.23 -10.87
CA ASN A 40 -2.25 -5.95 -12.13
C ASN A 40 -0.94 -6.65 -12.57
N ASP A 41 -0.30 -7.32 -11.61
CA ASP A 41 1.00 -8.00 -11.78
C ASP A 41 2.18 -7.09 -12.20
N ILE A 42 2.00 -5.77 -12.12
CA ILE A 42 3.02 -4.77 -12.40
C ILE A 42 3.46 -4.11 -11.09
N PHE A 43 4.77 -3.97 -10.91
CA PHE A 43 5.32 -3.21 -9.80
C PHE A 43 4.81 -1.76 -9.85
N PHE A 44 3.97 -1.40 -8.88
CA PHE A 44 3.37 -0.08 -8.80
C PHE A 44 4.35 0.91 -8.15
N GLY A 45 5.06 0.45 -7.12
CA GLY A 45 6.07 1.21 -6.39
C GLY A 45 6.11 0.85 -4.91
N ASN A 46 7.02 1.50 -4.18
CA ASN A 46 7.01 1.46 -2.72
C ASN A 46 6.24 2.67 -2.17
N LEU A 47 5.17 2.41 -1.42
CA LEU A 47 4.40 3.45 -0.75
C LEU A 47 4.89 3.66 0.67
N SER A 48 5.13 4.91 1.04
CA SER A 48 5.45 5.32 2.40
C SER A 48 4.54 6.46 2.84
N PHE A 49 4.12 6.45 4.11
CA PHE A 49 3.34 7.56 4.66
C PHE A 49 4.29 8.57 5.29
N ASN A 50 4.28 9.79 4.80
CA ASN A 50 5.16 10.85 5.26
C ASN A 50 4.39 12.18 5.32
N GLN A 51 4.51 12.90 6.44
CA GLN A 51 3.88 14.21 6.65
C GLN A 51 2.38 14.26 6.32
N GLY A 52 1.64 13.18 6.60
CA GLY A 52 0.19 13.13 6.37
C GLY A 52 -0.21 12.76 4.93
N LYS A 53 0.73 12.38 4.07
CA LYS A 53 0.44 11.95 2.68
C LYS A 53 1.15 10.64 2.36
N TRP A 54 0.51 9.84 1.50
CA TRP A 54 1.14 8.70 0.86
C TRP A 54 2.06 9.15 -0.29
N ILE A 55 3.31 8.72 -0.24
CA ILE A 55 4.34 9.00 -1.24
C ILE A 55 4.72 7.70 -1.93
N ASN A 56 4.73 7.72 -3.26
CA ASN A 56 5.19 6.61 -4.08
C ASN A 56 6.65 6.80 -4.49
N SER A 57 7.43 5.73 -4.51
CA SER A 57 8.80 5.75 -5.05
C SER A 57 8.83 5.92 -6.57
N GLU A 58 7.76 5.54 -7.25
CA GLU A 58 7.61 5.67 -8.71
C GLU A 58 6.76 6.90 -9.07
N ASP A 59 6.96 7.45 -10.26
CA ASP A 59 6.11 8.52 -10.79
C ASP A 59 4.74 7.96 -11.19
N ARG A 60 3.77 8.08 -10.28
CA ARG A 60 2.41 7.57 -10.40
C ARG A 60 1.40 8.67 -10.10
N PRO A 61 0.18 8.62 -10.68
CA PRO A 61 -0.86 9.58 -10.35
C PRO A 61 -1.10 9.69 -8.84
N ASP A 62 -1.19 10.91 -8.33
CA ASP A 62 -1.36 11.22 -6.90
C ASP A 62 -2.62 10.55 -6.32
N GLU A 63 -3.72 10.56 -7.06
CA GLU A 63 -4.98 9.93 -6.65
C GLU A 63 -4.83 8.41 -6.52
N LEU A 64 -4.17 7.77 -7.49
CA LEU A 64 -3.94 6.32 -7.49
C LEU A 64 -3.01 5.90 -6.33
N THR A 65 -2.01 6.72 -6.04
CA THR A 65 -1.12 6.55 -4.88
C THR A 65 -1.90 6.70 -3.57
N THR A 66 -2.76 7.72 -3.48
CA THR A 66 -3.56 7.98 -2.28
C THR A 66 -4.55 6.84 -2.03
N LEU A 67 -5.30 6.40 -3.04
CA LEU A 67 -6.22 5.26 -2.95
C LEU A 67 -5.50 3.98 -2.49
N SER A 68 -4.36 3.68 -3.10
CA SER A 68 -3.55 2.51 -2.70
C SER A 68 -3.13 2.61 -1.23
N GLY A 69 -2.72 3.79 -0.79
CA GLY A 69 -2.38 4.09 0.60
C GLY A 69 -3.55 3.95 1.59
N GLU A 70 -4.72 4.47 1.25
CA GLU A 70 -5.93 4.37 2.07
C GLU A 70 -6.35 2.91 2.32
N HIS A 71 -6.18 2.05 1.33
CA HIS A 71 -6.40 0.61 1.48
C HIS A 71 -5.39 -0.04 2.43
N ILE A 72 -4.11 0.36 2.37
CA ILE A 72 -3.08 -0.07 3.32
C ILE A 72 -3.45 0.35 4.74
N GLU A 73 -3.81 1.63 4.93
CA GLU A 73 -4.25 2.16 6.21
C GLU A 73 -5.46 1.42 6.78
N SER A 74 -6.46 1.15 5.94
CA SER A 74 -7.67 0.42 6.33
C SER A 74 -7.34 -1.00 6.78
N TYR A 75 -6.43 -1.68 6.08
CA TYR A 75 -5.94 -2.98 6.48
C TYR A 75 -5.24 -2.93 7.86
N LEU A 76 -4.29 -2.01 8.05
CA LEU A 76 -3.56 -1.87 9.31
C LEU A 76 -4.51 -1.61 10.49
N LYS A 77 -5.44 -0.66 10.35
CA LYS A 77 -6.47 -0.36 11.38
C LYS A 77 -7.31 -1.59 11.72
N SER A 78 -7.67 -2.41 10.73
CA SER A 78 -8.44 -3.64 10.95
C SER A 78 -7.66 -4.72 11.71
N THR A 79 -6.32 -4.70 11.60
CA THR A 79 -5.44 -5.63 12.31
C THR A 79 -5.12 -5.18 13.74
N GLU A 80 -5.08 -3.87 13.99
CA GLU A 80 -4.83 -3.30 15.33
C GLU A 80 -6.07 -3.40 16.24
N GLY A 81 -7.29 -3.30 15.69
CA GLY A 81 -8.54 -3.42 16.45
C GLY A 81 -8.92 -4.85 16.91
N ARG A 82 -8.02 -5.83 16.79
CA ARG A 82 -8.24 -7.23 17.22
C ARG A 82 -7.48 -7.60 18.51
N GLN A 83 -6.95 -6.64 19.25
CA GLN A 83 -6.37 -6.85 20.58
C GLN A 83 -7.41 -6.83 21.69
#